data_AF-A0A7X6Q5M3-F1
#
_entry.id   AF-A0A7X6Q5M3-F1
#
_cell.length_a   1.000
_cell.length_b   1.000
_cell.length_c   1.000
_cell.angle_alpha   90.00
_cell.angle_beta   90.00
_cell.angle_gamma   90.00
#
_symmetry.space_group_name_H-M   'P 1'
#
loop_
_entity.id
_entity.type
_entity.pdbx_description
1 polymer ?
#
loop_
_entity_poly.entity_id
_entity_poly.type
_entity_poly.pdbx_seq_one_letter_code
_entity_poly.pdbx_strand_id
1 'polypeptide(L)'
;LDPVMVAKGGDHLLPMSAISTLIEALIPQTSMITPNLPEAAILAEQSAPETIKQMYPLAEKLHKLFNRTDERWVLLKGGHLPGDELVDLLFNGDKMIELPNPRVHTKNTHGTGCTYSAAICALATRDNDIVRATHDAKEYLLKAIERSDQMGVGSGHGPLHHFHQWW
;
A
#
# COMPACT_ATOMS: atom_id res chain seq x y z
N LEU A 1 -0.79 -8.65 3.12
CA LEU A 1 -0.10 -9.04 1.88
C LEU A 1 0.16 -7.79 1.07
N ASP A 2 1.43 -7.51 0.78
CA ASP A 2 1.80 -6.48 -0.21
C ASP A 2 1.96 -7.18 -1.57
N PRO A 3 1.04 -6.98 -2.52
CA PRO A 3 1.02 -7.71 -3.78
C PRO A 3 2.00 -7.07 -4.76
N VAL A 4 3.31 -7.23 -4.50
CA VAL A 4 4.36 -6.67 -5.34
C VAL A 4 4.34 -7.36 -6.70
N MET A 5 3.84 -6.65 -7.72
CA MET A 5 3.67 -7.18 -9.08
C MET A 5 4.34 -6.31 -10.15
N VAL A 6 4.67 -5.06 -9.83
CA VAL A 6 5.23 -4.09 -10.77
C VAL A 6 6.49 -3.50 -10.17
N ALA A 7 7.58 -3.52 -10.94
CA ALA A 7 8.81 -2.88 -10.55
C ALA A 7 8.62 -1.37 -10.52
N LYS A 8 9.45 -0.64 -9.77
CA LYS A 8 9.45 0.84 -9.82
C LYS A 8 9.64 1.43 -11.22
N GLY A 9 10.18 0.67 -12.18
CA GLY A 9 10.33 1.04 -13.58
C GLY A 9 9.12 0.74 -14.48
N GLY A 10 8.06 0.13 -13.95
CA GLY A 10 6.87 -0.26 -14.71
C GLY A 10 6.88 -1.69 -15.24
N ASP A 11 7.99 -2.41 -15.13
CA ASP A 11 8.09 -3.81 -15.59
C ASP A 11 7.22 -4.74 -14.73
N HIS A 12 6.52 -5.66 -15.38
CA HIS A 12 5.81 -6.75 -14.70
C HIS A 12 6.83 -7.69 -14.05
N LEU A 13 6.75 -7.83 -12.72
CA LEU A 13 7.61 -8.73 -11.95
C LEU A 13 7.07 -10.16 -11.90
N LEU A 14 5.76 -10.33 -12.11
CA LEU A 14 5.11 -11.64 -12.06
C LEU A 14 4.58 -12.05 -13.43
N PRO A 15 4.76 -13.32 -13.83
CA PRO A 15 4.03 -13.88 -14.96
C PRO A 15 2.52 -13.93 -14.64
N MET A 16 1.67 -13.88 -15.67
CA MET A 16 0.22 -13.91 -15.52
C MET A 16 -0.29 -15.12 -14.68
N SER A 17 0.36 -16.28 -14.81
CA SER A 17 0.03 -17.47 -14.01
C SER A 17 0.25 -17.27 -12.50
N ALA A 18 1.24 -16.46 -12.11
CA ALA A 18 1.47 -16.13 -10.70
C ALA A 18 0.42 -15.14 -10.17
N ILE A 19 -0.14 -14.28 -11.02
CA ILE A 19 -1.22 -13.36 -10.65
C ILE A 19 -2.52 -14.13 -10.35
N SER A 20 -2.90 -15.10 -11.20
CA SER A 20 -4.05 -15.98 -10.90
C SER A 20 -3.83 -16.75 -9.60
N THR A 21 -2.63 -17.31 -9.38
CA THR A 21 -2.31 -17.99 -8.11
C THR A 21 -2.42 -17.05 -6.90
N LEU A 22 -1.97 -15.80 -7.04
CA LEU A 22 -2.10 -14.78 -6.00
C LEU A 22 -3.56 -14.53 -5.65
N ILE A 23 -4.41 -14.34 -6.66
CA ILE A 23 -5.84 -14.03 -6.50
C ILE A 23 -6.61 -15.24 -5.94
N GLU A 24 -6.39 -16.43 -6.47
CA GLU A 24 -7.20 -17.61 -6.15
C GLU A 24 -6.74 -18.33 -4.88
N ALA A 25 -5.42 -18.35 -4.62
CA ALA A 25 -4.87 -19.14 -3.52
C ALA A 25 -4.41 -18.29 -2.33
N LEU A 26 -3.82 -17.11 -2.57
CA LEU A 26 -3.18 -16.35 -1.48
C LEU A 26 -4.09 -15.26 -0.90
N ILE A 27 -4.70 -14.41 -1.72
CA ILE A 27 -5.56 -13.31 -1.25
C ILE A 27 -6.65 -13.79 -0.26
N PRO A 28 -7.39 -14.90 -0.53
CA PRO A 28 -8.44 -15.38 0.38
C PRO A 28 -7.94 -15.75 1.79
N GLN A 29 -6.66 -16.07 1.94
CA GLN A 29 -6.03 -16.45 3.21
C GLN A 29 -5.51 -15.24 4.01
N THR A 30 -5.46 -14.06 3.42
CA THR A 30 -4.85 -12.88 4.05
C THR A 30 -5.88 -12.06 4.80
N SER A 31 -5.52 -11.47 5.94
CA SER A 31 -6.38 -10.52 6.65
C SER A 31 -6.49 -9.17 5.94
N MET A 32 -5.48 -8.83 5.14
CA MET A 32 -5.36 -7.53 4.49
C MET A 32 -4.51 -7.60 3.23
N ILE A 33 -4.87 -6.84 2.19
CA ILE A 33 -4.03 -6.56 1.02
C ILE A 33 -3.69 -5.07 0.96
N THR A 34 -2.49 -4.72 0.49
CA THR A 34 -2.00 -3.34 0.45
C THR A 34 -1.56 -2.88 -0.95
N PRO A 35 -2.34 -3.04 -2.04
CA PRO A 35 -1.90 -2.71 -3.40
C PRO A 35 -1.70 -1.20 -3.60
N ASN A 36 -0.73 -0.82 -4.43
CA ASN A 36 -0.69 0.51 -5.05
C ASN A 36 -1.62 0.56 -6.29
N LEU A 37 -1.76 1.73 -6.93
CA LEU A 37 -2.67 1.89 -8.06
C LEU A 37 -2.36 0.97 -9.26
N PRO A 38 -1.10 0.85 -9.74
CA PRO A 38 -0.76 -0.13 -10.78
C PRO A 38 -1.07 -1.58 -10.38
N GLU A 39 -0.72 -2.00 -9.17
CA GLU A 39 -1.00 -3.35 -8.67
C GLU A 39 -2.51 -3.60 -8.58
N ALA A 40 -3.27 -2.63 -8.08
CA ALA A 40 -4.72 -2.70 -7.96
C ALA A 40 -5.41 -2.83 -9.32
N ALA A 41 -4.94 -2.09 -10.32
CA ALA A 41 -5.41 -2.17 -11.70
C ALA A 41 -5.27 -3.60 -12.26
N ILE A 42 -4.11 -4.21 -12.03
CA ILE A 42 -3.82 -5.60 -12.44
C ILE A 42 -4.73 -6.58 -11.68
N LEU A 43 -4.81 -6.50 -10.36
CA LEU A 43 -5.65 -7.39 -9.54
C LEU A 43 -7.14 -7.30 -9.91
N ALA A 44 -7.58 -6.12 -10.33
CA ALA A 44 -8.96 -5.86 -10.69
C ALA A 44 -9.22 -5.96 -12.20
N GLU A 45 -8.25 -6.35 -13.01
CA GLU A 45 -8.36 -6.45 -14.48
C GLU A 45 -9.01 -5.19 -15.12
N GLN A 46 -8.54 -4.02 -14.73
CA GLN A 46 -9.02 -2.74 -15.24
C GLN A 46 -7.89 -1.69 -15.30
N SER A 47 -8.15 -0.53 -15.89
CA SER A 47 -7.19 0.58 -15.89
C SER A 47 -6.96 1.15 -14.49
N ALA A 48 -5.74 1.64 -14.24
CA ALA A 48 -5.42 2.34 -13.01
C ALA A 48 -6.25 3.63 -12.86
N PRO A 49 -6.69 3.97 -11.64
CA PRO A 49 -7.44 5.19 -11.42
C PRO A 49 -6.53 6.42 -11.56
N GLU A 50 -7.09 7.48 -12.12
CA GLU A 50 -6.47 8.80 -12.29
C GLU A 50 -7.02 9.83 -11.29
N THR A 51 -8.05 9.46 -10.54
CA THR A 51 -8.69 10.32 -9.53
C THR A 51 -9.06 9.54 -8.28
N ILE A 52 -9.16 10.23 -7.14
CA ILE A 52 -9.62 9.64 -5.86
C ILE A 52 -11.01 9.00 -6.03
N LYS A 53 -11.91 9.65 -6.76
CA LYS A 53 -13.26 9.13 -7.02
C LYS A 53 -13.26 7.75 -7.68
N GLN A 54 -12.30 7.48 -8.56
CA GLN A 54 -12.18 6.17 -9.23
C GLN A 54 -11.57 5.09 -8.30
N MET A 55 -10.88 5.48 -7.23
CA MET A 55 -10.31 4.53 -6.26
C MET A 55 -11.39 3.83 -5.42
N TYR A 56 -12.50 4.51 -5.11
CA TYR A 56 -13.60 3.95 -4.31
C TYR A 56 -14.17 2.63 -4.87
N PRO A 57 -14.70 2.59 -6.12
CA PRO A 57 -15.22 1.34 -6.69
C PRO A 57 -14.12 0.29 -6.90
N LEU A 58 -12.86 0.72 -7.06
CA LEU A 58 -11.73 -0.20 -7.16
C LEU A 58 -11.43 -0.88 -5.81
N ALA A 59 -11.43 -0.16 -4.70
CA ALA A 59 -11.27 -0.73 -3.37
C ALA A 59 -12.39 -1.75 -3.05
N GLU A 60 -13.63 -1.45 -3.44
CA GLU A 60 -14.75 -2.39 -3.32
C GLU A 60 -14.54 -3.66 -4.16
N LYS A 61 -14.09 -3.51 -5.42
CA LYS A 61 -13.80 -4.64 -6.31
C LYS A 61 -12.67 -5.51 -5.77
N LEU A 62 -11.60 -4.90 -5.26
CA LEU A 62 -10.49 -5.59 -4.62
C LEU A 62 -10.93 -6.38 -3.39
N HIS A 63 -11.84 -5.84 -2.57
CA HIS A 63 -12.33 -6.54 -1.39
C HIS A 63 -13.09 -7.82 -1.75
N LYS A 64 -13.79 -7.85 -2.89
CA LYS A 64 -14.47 -9.05 -3.36
C LYS A 64 -13.51 -10.20 -3.68
N LEU A 65 -12.22 -9.93 -3.95
CA LEU A 65 -11.21 -10.95 -4.22
C LEU A 65 -10.93 -11.84 -3.01
N PHE A 66 -11.23 -11.39 -1.79
CA PHE A 66 -11.10 -12.23 -0.61
C PHE A 66 -12.05 -13.43 -0.65
N ASN A 67 -13.22 -13.29 -1.27
CA ASN A 67 -14.26 -14.34 -1.33
C ASN A 67 -14.56 -14.96 0.05
N ARG A 68 -14.66 -14.13 1.09
CA ARG A 68 -14.83 -14.53 2.49
C ARG A 68 -15.92 -13.66 3.14
N THR A 69 -16.54 -14.15 4.21
CA THR A 69 -17.62 -13.46 4.94
C THR A 69 -17.15 -12.80 6.23
N ASP A 70 -15.99 -13.18 6.74
CA ASP A 70 -15.33 -12.57 7.89
C ASP A 70 -14.50 -11.34 7.46
N GLU A 71 -14.19 -10.48 8.43
CA GLU A 71 -13.59 -9.17 8.17
C GLU A 71 -12.22 -9.26 7.48
N ARG A 72 -12.10 -8.54 6.36
CA ARG A 72 -10.91 -8.44 5.51
C ARG A 72 -10.67 -7.00 5.16
N TRP A 73 -9.41 -6.61 4.96
CA TRP A 73 -9.06 -5.21 4.72
C TRP A 73 -8.36 -5.00 3.38
N VAL A 74 -8.74 -3.95 2.66
CA VAL A 74 -8.00 -3.42 1.51
C VAL A 74 -7.44 -2.06 1.89
N LEU A 75 -6.12 -1.89 1.78
CA LEU A 75 -5.49 -0.58 1.78
C LEU A 75 -5.01 -0.26 0.37
N LEU A 76 -5.82 0.51 -0.35
CA LEU A 76 -5.51 0.97 -1.70
C LEU A 76 -4.67 2.26 -1.61
N LYS A 77 -3.38 2.13 -1.94
CA LYS A 77 -2.41 3.22 -1.80
C LYS A 77 -2.51 4.18 -3.00
N GLY A 78 -2.85 5.44 -2.76
CA GLY A 78 -3.11 6.45 -3.79
C GLY A 78 -1.92 7.30 -4.21
N GLY A 79 -0.71 7.05 -3.67
CA GLY A 79 0.48 7.88 -3.91
C GLY A 79 0.93 8.06 -5.38
N HIS A 80 0.32 7.32 -6.32
CA HIS A 80 0.54 7.45 -7.77
C HIS A 80 -0.39 8.48 -8.44
N LEU A 81 -1.40 9.01 -7.74
CA LEU A 81 -2.23 10.09 -8.27
C LEU A 81 -1.42 11.39 -8.45
N PRO A 82 -1.75 12.21 -9.47
CA PRO A 82 -1.16 13.52 -9.65
C PRO A 82 -1.60 14.49 -8.55
N GLY A 83 -0.81 15.55 -8.34
CA GLY A 83 -1.09 16.58 -7.33
C GLY A 83 -0.48 16.28 -5.95
N ASP A 84 -0.71 17.20 -5.03
CA ASP A 84 -0.07 17.22 -3.71
C ASP A 84 -0.95 16.63 -2.60
N GLU A 85 -2.25 16.49 -2.86
CA GLU A 85 -3.18 15.80 -1.97
C GLU A 85 -3.21 14.31 -2.32
N LEU A 86 -2.58 13.50 -1.47
CA LEU A 86 -2.60 12.05 -1.60
C LEU A 86 -3.57 11.46 -0.59
N VAL A 87 -4.38 10.51 -1.03
CA VAL A 87 -5.29 9.79 -0.16
C VAL A 87 -5.07 8.30 -0.38
N ASP A 88 -4.89 7.54 0.71
CA ASP A 88 -5.05 6.09 0.66
C ASP A 88 -6.46 5.74 1.13
N LEU A 89 -7.04 4.68 0.58
CA LEU A 89 -8.35 4.19 1.01
C LEU A 89 -8.19 2.90 1.80
N LEU A 90 -8.72 2.86 3.01
CA LEU A 90 -8.82 1.67 3.85
C LEU A 90 -10.27 1.19 3.88
N PHE A 91 -10.54 -0.04 3.44
CA PHE A 91 -11.88 -0.57 3.28
C PHE A 91 -12.01 -1.98 3.86
N ASN A 92 -13.08 -2.25 4.62
CA ASN A 92 -13.33 -3.56 5.23
C ASN A 92 -14.51 -4.35 4.65
N GLY A 93 -15.09 -3.89 3.54
CA GLY A 93 -16.33 -4.46 2.97
C GLY A 93 -17.60 -3.70 3.36
N ASP A 94 -17.56 -2.89 4.41
CA ASP A 94 -18.69 -2.07 4.89
C ASP A 94 -18.31 -0.58 4.94
N LYS A 95 -17.22 -0.26 5.64
CA LYS A 95 -16.77 1.11 5.87
C LYS A 95 -15.55 1.44 5.03
N MET A 96 -15.65 2.55 4.29
CA MET A 96 -14.54 3.22 3.63
C MET A 96 -13.94 4.28 4.56
N ILE A 97 -12.62 4.28 4.72
CA ILE A 97 -11.88 5.25 5.52
C ILE A 97 -10.82 5.88 4.61
N GLU A 98 -10.90 7.20 4.43
CA GLU A 98 -9.85 7.96 3.78
C GLU A 98 -8.71 8.21 4.75
N LEU A 99 -7.48 8.02 4.26
CA LEU A 99 -6.24 8.29 4.99
C LEU A 99 -5.44 9.33 4.19
N PRO A 100 -5.68 10.64 4.43
CA PRO A 100 -4.92 11.71 3.79
C PRO A 100 -3.41 11.57 4.06
N ASN A 101 -2.61 12.05 3.11
CA ASN A 101 -1.16 11.99 3.16
C ASN A 101 -0.57 13.23 2.50
N PRO A 102 0.33 13.96 3.18
CA PRO A 102 1.11 14.97 2.51
C PRO A 102 2.08 14.30 1.53
N ARG A 103 2.24 14.89 0.33
CA ARG A 103 3.28 14.47 -0.59
C ARG A 103 4.64 14.94 -0.07
N VAL A 104 5.55 14.00 0.17
CA VAL A 104 6.95 14.31 0.49
C VAL A 104 7.77 14.32 -0.80
N HIS A 105 8.39 15.46 -1.11
CA HIS A 105 9.25 15.61 -2.27
C HIS A 105 10.66 15.10 -1.98
N THR A 106 10.88 13.80 -2.19
CA THR A 106 12.21 13.18 -2.13
C THR A 106 12.41 12.17 -3.26
N LYS A 107 13.67 11.90 -3.61
CA LYS A 107 14.07 10.79 -4.51
C LYS A 107 14.12 9.45 -3.77
N ASN A 108 14.14 9.47 -2.45
CA ASN A 108 14.35 8.32 -1.60
C ASN A 108 13.00 7.67 -1.25
N THR A 109 12.45 6.93 -2.20
CA THR A 109 11.16 6.25 -2.05
C THR A 109 11.32 4.72 -2.06
N HIS A 110 12.55 4.20 -2.06
CA HIS A 110 12.77 2.76 -2.18
C HIS A 110 12.31 2.05 -0.92
N GLY A 111 11.48 1.02 -1.10
CA GLY A 111 10.91 0.27 0.02
C GLY A 111 9.70 0.90 0.70
N THR A 112 9.08 1.97 0.16
CA THR A 112 7.87 2.58 0.75
C THR A 112 6.74 1.56 0.95
N GLY A 113 6.43 0.76 -0.07
CA GLY A 113 5.40 -0.28 0.02
C GLY A 113 5.71 -1.33 1.08
N CYS A 114 6.91 -1.93 1.02
CA CYS A 114 7.35 -2.93 1.97
C CYS A 114 7.38 -2.40 3.41
N THR A 115 7.83 -1.16 3.60
CA THR A 115 7.91 -0.53 4.92
C THR A 115 6.52 -0.31 5.50
N TYR A 116 5.58 0.14 4.67
CA TYR A 116 4.22 0.40 5.12
C TYR A 116 3.51 -0.89 5.51
N SER A 117 3.55 -1.91 4.66
CA SER A 117 2.94 -3.21 4.93
C SER A 117 3.57 -3.92 6.13
N ALA A 118 4.89 -3.82 6.31
CA ALA A 118 5.59 -4.36 7.47
C ALA A 118 5.21 -3.64 8.77
N ALA A 119 5.13 -2.31 8.75
CA ALA A 119 4.73 -1.51 9.92
C ALA A 119 3.29 -1.82 10.34
N ILE A 120 2.35 -1.93 9.39
CA ILE A 120 0.96 -2.34 9.66
C ILE A 120 0.94 -3.73 10.32
N CYS A 121 1.67 -4.69 9.77
CA CYS A 121 1.75 -6.05 10.31
C CYS A 121 2.24 -6.04 11.77
N ALA A 122 3.33 -5.33 12.05
CA ALA A 122 3.89 -5.22 13.40
C ALA A 122 2.91 -4.56 14.38
N LEU A 123 2.24 -3.48 13.99
CA LEU A 123 1.33 -2.72 14.86
C LEU A 123 0.00 -3.43 15.08
N ALA A 124 -0.56 -4.06 14.04
CA ALA A 124 -1.82 -4.78 14.12
C ALA A 124 -1.78 -5.94 15.13
N THR A 125 -0.63 -6.63 15.24
CA THR A 125 -0.46 -7.73 16.19
C THR A 125 -0.39 -7.28 17.65
N ARG A 126 -0.13 -6.00 17.91
CA ARG A 126 -0.05 -5.45 19.28
C ARG A 126 -1.42 -5.16 19.87
N ASP A 127 -2.27 -4.49 19.10
CA ASP A 127 -3.50 -3.86 19.63
C ASP A 127 -4.79 -4.44 19.00
N ASN A 128 -4.69 -5.37 18.04
CA ASN A 128 -5.79 -5.97 17.27
C ASN A 128 -6.79 -4.94 16.67
N ASP A 129 -6.28 -3.77 16.30
CA ASP A 129 -7.02 -2.68 15.66
C ASP A 129 -6.32 -2.29 14.36
N ILE A 130 -6.90 -2.71 13.22
CA ILE A 130 -6.33 -2.47 11.88
C ILE A 130 -6.38 -0.99 11.51
N VAL A 131 -7.41 -0.26 11.92
CA VAL A 131 -7.57 1.17 11.58
C VAL A 131 -6.47 1.96 12.28
N ARG A 132 -6.31 1.75 13.59
CA ARG A 132 -5.25 2.39 14.37
C ARG A 132 -3.86 1.96 13.89
N ALA A 133 -3.63 0.67 13.68
CA ALA A 133 -2.34 0.17 13.19
C ALA A 133 -1.96 0.78 11.84
N THR A 134 -2.94 0.98 10.95
CA THR A 134 -2.73 1.61 9.64
C THR A 134 -2.38 3.09 9.79
N HIS A 135 -3.07 3.82 10.67
CA HIS A 135 -2.75 5.21 10.97
C HIS A 135 -1.34 5.37 11.58
N ASP A 136 -1.00 4.56 12.58
CA ASP A 136 0.30 4.61 13.25
C ASP A 136 1.44 4.21 12.28
N ALA A 137 1.20 3.22 11.41
CA ALA A 137 2.14 2.81 10.37
C ALA A 137 2.36 3.90 9.31
N LYS A 138 1.31 4.66 8.97
CA LYS A 138 1.38 5.82 8.07
C LYS A 138 2.27 6.91 8.66
N GLU A 139 2.09 7.25 9.94
CA GLU A 139 2.90 8.26 10.62
C GLU A 139 4.37 7.85 10.69
N TYR A 140 4.65 6.58 11.00
CA TYR A 140 6.00 6.03 10.96
C TYR A 140 6.61 6.14 9.56
N LEU A 141 5.88 5.72 8.52
CA LEU A 141 6.34 5.78 7.14
C LEU A 141 6.67 7.21 6.72
N LEU A 142 5.79 8.17 7.04
CA LEU A 142 5.98 9.57 6.68
C LEU A 142 7.29 10.11 7.27
N LYS A 143 7.52 9.90 8.57
CA LYS A 143 8.76 10.33 9.23
C LYS A 143 10.00 9.63 8.67
N ALA A 144 9.89 8.35 8.30
CA ALA A 144 10.97 7.61 7.66
C ALA A 144 11.33 8.17 6.27
N ILE A 145 10.33 8.66 5.52
CA ILE A 145 10.54 9.35 4.23
C ILE A 145 11.10 10.76 4.46
N GLU A 146 10.57 11.54 5.40
CA GLU A 146 11.05 12.89 5.68
C GLU A 146 12.53 12.93 6.10
N ARG A 147 13.00 11.90 6.80
CA ARG A 147 14.40 11.79 7.23
C ARG A 147 15.27 11.00 6.27
N SER A 148 14.74 10.50 5.15
CA SER A 148 15.51 9.66 4.23
C SER A 148 16.73 10.38 3.64
N ASP A 149 16.67 11.69 3.47
CA ASP A 149 17.74 12.47 2.84
C ASP A 149 18.98 12.62 3.75
N GLN A 150 18.85 12.23 5.03
CA GLN A 150 19.97 12.09 5.96
C GLN A 150 20.79 10.83 5.67
N MET A 151 20.22 9.87 4.92
CA MET A 151 20.87 8.63 4.53
C MET A 151 21.69 8.87 3.24
N GLY A 152 23.01 8.93 3.37
CA GLY A 152 23.94 9.01 2.24
C GLY A 152 24.18 7.67 1.54
N VAL A 153 23.11 6.94 1.16
CA VAL A 153 23.21 5.56 0.63
C VAL A 153 22.89 5.51 -0.86
N GLY A 154 23.88 5.14 -1.66
CA GLY A 154 23.75 4.95 -3.11
C GLY A 154 23.64 6.26 -3.91
N SER A 155 23.47 6.15 -5.23
CA SER A 155 23.38 7.28 -6.17
C SER A 155 22.04 7.33 -6.95
N GLY A 156 21.14 6.38 -6.68
CA GLY A 156 19.83 6.25 -7.33
C GLY A 156 18.67 6.68 -6.42
N HIS A 157 17.57 5.91 -6.44
CA HIS A 157 16.49 6.07 -5.47
C HIS A 157 16.91 5.47 -4.14
N GLY A 158 17.24 6.30 -3.16
CA GLY A 158 17.69 5.83 -1.85
C GLY A 158 16.58 5.20 -1.00
N PRO A 159 16.99 4.51 0.08
CA PRO A 159 16.08 3.90 1.04
C PRO A 159 15.42 4.93 1.94
N LEU A 160 14.41 4.49 2.68
CA LEU A 160 13.86 5.24 3.81
C LEU A 160 14.80 5.19 5.02
N HIS A 161 14.63 6.13 5.95
CA HIS A 161 15.30 6.07 7.25
C HIS A 161 14.46 5.28 8.26
N HIS A 162 14.53 3.94 8.24
CA HIS A 162 13.72 3.09 9.14
C HIS A 162 13.97 3.37 10.64
N PHE A 163 15.20 3.75 10.99
CA PHE A 163 15.59 3.99 12.38
C PHE A 163 15.43 5.44 12.85
N HIS A 164 14.62 6.23 12.14
CA HIS A 164 14.49 7.68 12.36
C HIS A 164 14.07 8.08 13.78
N GLN A 165 13.55 7.16 14.60
CA GLN A 165 13.21 7.46 16.00
C GLN A 165 14.40 7.30 16.96
N TRP A 166 15.50 6.69 16.51
CA TRP A 166 16.62 6.31 17.35
C TRP A 166 17.91 7.06 17.00
N TRP A 167 18.13 7.32 15.72
CA TRP A 167 19.26 8.09 15.21
C TRP A 167 18.89 8.77 13.89
#